data_AF-A0A6I4IVL0-F1
#
_entry.id   AF-A0A6I4IVL0-F1
#
_cell.length_a   1.000
_cell.length_b   1.000
_cell.length_c   1.000
_cell.angle_alpha   90.00
_cell.angle_beta   90.00
_cell.angle_gamma   90.00
#
_symmetry.space_group_name_H-M   'P 1'
#
loop_
_entity.id
_entity.type
_entity.pdbx_description
1 polymer ?
#
loop_
_entity_poly.entity_id
_entity_poly.type
_entity_poly.pdbx_seq_one_letter_code
_entity_poly.pdbx_strand_id
1 'polypeptide(L)'
;MENSTIQSAIDFQNFITNNLTYPVISKMSFIDYKKFVFKLFEDLNYLRNQGLKRDDISNFVNTHYSRITEFSDDADILFERRFSGITEELIGFCSDPIFWYSDFSIYKRKWERVL
;
A
#
# COMPACT_ATOMS: atom_id res chain seq x y z
N MET A 1 -21.13 -10.87 -11.25
CA MET A 1 -19.72 -10.43 -11.21
C MET A 1 -19.49 -9.23 -10.29
N GLU A 2 -20.45 -8.31 -10.10
CA GLU A 2 -20.29 -7.16 -9.17
C GLU A 2 -20.02 -7.57 -7.71
N ASN A 3 -20.63 -8.66 -7.22
CA ASN A 3 -20.44 -9.11 -5.83
C ASN A 3 -19.01 -9.58 -5.50
N SER A 4 -18.21 -10.07 -6.48
CA SER A 4 -16.84 -10.52 -6.22
C SER A 4 -15.86 -9.35 -6.08
N THR A 5 -16.04 -8.29 -6.88
CA THR A 5 -15.16 -7.12 -6.84
C THR A 5 -15.32 -6.33 -5.54
N ILE A 6 -16.56 -6.19 -5.04
CA ILE A 6 -16.85 -5.53 -3.77
C ILE A 6 -16.20 -6.29 -2.60
N GLN A 7 -16.35 -7.63 -2.57
CA GLN A 7 -15.76 -8.43 -1.50
C GLN A 7 -14.23 -8.35 -1.50
N SER A 8 -13.59 -8.44 -2.67
CA SER A 8 -12.13 -8.36 -2.75
C SER A 8 -11.58 -6.98 -2.39
N ALA A 9 -12.34 -5.89 -2.62
CA ALA A 9 -12.00 -4.55 -2.15
C ALA A 9 -12.09 -4.44 -0.61
N ILE A 10 -13.11 -5.02 0.00
CA ILE A 10 -13.25 -5.11 1.47
C ILE A 10 -12.10 -5.92 2.07
N ASP A 11 -11.75 -7.06 1.48
CA ASP A 11 -10.65 -7.90 1.94
C ASP A 11 -9.31 -7.15 1.88
N PHE A 12 -9.08 -6.37 0.81
CA PHE A 12 -7.91 -5.51 0.71
C PHE A 12 -7.89 -4.40 1.75
N GLN A 13 -9.03 -3.74 1.99
CA GLN A 13 -9.14 -2.73 3.05
C GLN A 13 -8.85 -3.32 4.43
N ASN A 14 -9.35 -4.53 4.71
CA ASN A 14 -9.05 -5.25 5.95
C ASN A 14 -7.56 -5.61 6.05
N PHE A 15 -6.95 -6.05 4.95
CA PHE A 15 -5.52 -6.31 4.90
C PHE A 15 -4.69 -5.06 5.23
N ILE A 16 -4.99 -3.91 4.61
CA ILE A 16 -4.32 -2.63 4.89
C ILE A 16 -4.52 -2.23 6.35
N THR A 17 -5.75 -2.27 6.84
CA THR A 17 -6.10 -1.86 8.21
C THR A 17 -5.31 -2.65 9.27
N ASN A 18 -5.11 -3.95 9.03
CA ASN A 18 -4.47 -4.84 10.00
C ASN A 18 -2.94 -4.87 9.87
N ASN A 19 -2.39 -4.70 8.67
CA ASN A 19 -0.96 -4.95 8.41
C ASN A 19 -0.15 -3.68 8.11
N LEU A 20 -0.77 -2.65 7.55
CA LEU A 20 -0.08 -1.37 7.28
C LEU A 20 -0.15 -0.49 8.53
N THR A 21 0.38 -0.94 9.67
CA THR A 21 0.29 -0.23 10.96
C THR A 21 1.66 0.01 11.57
N TYR A 22 1.78 1.01 12.47
CA TYR A 22 3.05 1.32 13.13
C TYR A 22 3.68 0.09 13.82
N PRO A 23 2.98 -0.67 14.69
CA PRO A 23 3.58 -1.81 15.37
C PRO A 23 4.05 -2.95 14.46
N VAL A 24 3.50 -3.03 13.24
CA VAL A 24 3.84 -4.04 12.24
C VAL A 24 5.03 -3.58 11.40
N ILE A 25 4.94 -2.40 10.79
CA ILE A 25 5.93 -1.91 9.83
C ILE A 25 7.27 -1.54 10.49
N SER A 26 7.25 -0.98 11.71
CA SER A 26 8.49 -0.61 12.44
C SER A 26 9.34 -1.83 12.80
N LYS A 27 8.71 -2.99 13.00
CA LYS A 27 9.37 -4.22 13.43
C LYS A 27 9.76 -5.17 12.29
N MET A 28 9.33 -4.88 11.07
CA MET A 28 9.65 -5.74 9.93
C MET A 28 11.15 -5.75 9.65
N SER A 29 11.71 -6.95 9.50
CA SER A 29 13.00 -7.09 8.86
C SER A 29 12.92 -6.55 7.43
N PHE A 30 14.07 -6.24 6.85
CA PHE A 30 14.13 -5.80 5.46
C PHE A 30 13.52 -6.84 4.49
N ILE A 31 13.77 -8.14 4.72
CA ILE A 31 13.21 -9.23 3.90
C ILE A 31 11.68 -9.30 4.05
N ASP A 32 11.17 -9.16 5.27
CA ASP A 32 9.72 -9.22 5.52
C ASP A 32 9.01 -8.01 4.94
N TYR A 33 9.61 -6.83 5.03
CA TYR A 33 9.10 -5.62 4.40
C TYR A 33 8.99 -5.80 2.87
N LYS A 34 10.03 -6.34 2.23
CA LYS A 34 10.02 -6.61 0.78
C LYS A 34 8.90 -7.58 0.38
N LYS A 35 8.73 -8.67 1.12
CA LYS A 35 7.65 -9.64 0.90
C LYS A 35 6.27 -9.00 1.09
N PHE A 36 6.12 -8.18 2.13
CA PHE A 36 4.88 -7.46 2.42
C PHE A 36 4.50 -6.51 1.27
N VAL A 37 5.44 -5.67 0.82
CA VAL A 37 5.23 -4.74 -0.31
C VAL A 37 4.81 -5.50 -1.57
N PHE A 38 5.50 -6.58 -1.91
CA PHE A 38 5.13 -7.37 -3.10
C PHE A 38 3.74 -7.98 -2.99
N LYS A 39 3.41 -8.60 -1.85
CA LYS A 39 2.07 -9.16 -1.62
C LYS A 39 0.99 -8.09 -1.74
N LEU A 40 1.21 -6.94 -1.12
CA LEU A 40 0.29 -5.80 -1.14
C LEU A 40 -0.01 -5.35 -2.58
N PHE A 41 1.04 -5.13 -3.38
CA PHE A 41 0.86 -4.64 -4.75
C PHE A 41 0.45 -5.74 -5.74
N GLU A 42 0.72 -7.01 -5.46
CA GLU A 42 0.16 -8.15 -6.20
C GLU A 42 -1.36 -8.23 -6.05
N ASP A 43 -1.85 -8.15 -4.81
CA ASP A 43 -3.28 -8.14 -4.51
C ASP A 43 -3.95 -6.91 -5.13
N LEU A 44 -3.34 -5.73 -4.97
CA LEU A 44 -3.88 -4.51 -5.56
C LEU A 44 -3.89 -4.57 -7.09
N ASN A 45 -2.86 -5.16 -7.72
CA ASN A 45 -2.83 -5.32 -9.18
C ASN A 45 -3.93 -6.27 -9.67
N TYR A 46 -4.21 -7.35 -8.93
CA TYR A 46 -5.34 -8.21 -9.21
C TYR A 46 -6.66 -7.41 -9.21
N LEU A 47 -6.88 -6.59 -8.18
CA LEU A 47 -8.08 -5.75 -8.09
C LEU A 47 -8.16 -4.68 -9.18
N ARG A 48 -7.04 -4.03 -9.50
CA ARG A 48 -6.93 -3.07 -10.60
C ARG A 48 -7.37 -3.70 -11.91
N ASN A 49 -6.96 -4.95 -12.16
CA ASN A 49 -7.36 -5.70 -13.35
C ASN A 49 -8.85 -6.12 -13.34
N GLN A 50 -9.52 -6.07 -12.18
CA GLN A 50 -10.96 -6.25 -12.03
C GLN A 50 -11.74 -4.92 -12.11
N GLY A 51 -11.06 -3.81 -12.41
CA GLY A 51 -11.66 -2.49 -12.59
C GLY A 51 -11.61 -1.58 -11.36
N LEU A 52 -10.93 -1.98 -10.27
CA LEU A 52 -10.67 -1.09 -9.14
C LEU A 52 -9.84 0.12 -9.62
N LYS A 53 -10.26 1.32 -9.22
CA LYS A 53 -9.58 2.58 -9.50
C LYS A 53 -8.93 3.11 -8.23
N ARG A 54 -7.94 3.99 -8.42
CA ARG A 54 -7.30 4.73 -7.32
C ARG A 54 -8.32 5.44 -6.43
N ASP A 55 -9.29 6.10 -7.06
CA ASP A 55 -10.27 6.93 -6.35
C ASP A 55 -11.17 6.08 -5.43
N ASP A 56 -11.39 4.80 -5.77
CA ASP A 56 -12.18 3.87 -4.96
C ASP A 56 -11.49 3.57 -3.61
N ILE A 57 -10.16 3.62 -3.57
CA ILE A 57 -9.38 3.35 -2.35
C ILE A 57 -8.88 4.59 -1.63
N SER A 58 -8.92 5.75 -2.29
CA SER A 58 -8.21 6.95 -1.83
C SER A 58 -8.68 7.45 -0.47
N ASN A 59 -10.00 7.47 -0.25
CA ASN A 59 -10.56 7.96 1.01
C ASN A 59 -10.16 7.08 2.19
N PHE A 60 -10.21 5.75 2.04
CA PHE A 60 -9.88 4.87 3.17
C PHE A 60 -8.37 4.87 3.44
N VAL A 61 -7.53 4.89 2.40
CA VAL A 61 -6.07 4.92 2.57
C VAL A 61 -5.64 6.22 3.23
N ASN A 62 -6.20 7.37 2.83
CA ASN A 62 -5.94 8.66 3.49
C ASN A 62 -6.35 8.67 4.97
N THR A 63 -7.53 8.14 5.26
CA THR A 63 -8.03 8.02 6.64
C THR A 63 -7.11 7.12 7.48
N HIS A 64 -6.70 5.98 6.92
CA HIS A 64 -5.81 5.05 7.57
C HIS A 64 -4.42 5.65 7.79
N TYR A 65 -3.86 6.33 6.78
CA TYR A 65 -2.59 7.05 6.86
C TYR A 65 -2.59 8.03 8.04
N SER A 66 -3.57 8.95 8.05
CA SER A 66 -3.70 9.98 9.08
C SER A 66 -3.77 9.37 10.48
N ARG A 67 -4.59 8.31 10.64
CA ARG A 67 -4.71 7.60 11.90
C ARG A 67 -3.38 6.99 12.34
N ILE A 68 -2.65 6.33 11.44
CA ILE A 68 -1.41 5.63 11.83
C ILE A 68 -0.30 6.63 12.15
N THR A 69 -0.18 7.74 11.42
CA THR A 69 0.83 8.77 11.69
C THR A 69 0.62 9.47 13.04
N GLU A 70 -0.62 9.60 13.51
CA GLU A 70 -0.90 10.15 14.86
C GLU A 70 -0.35 9.27 16.00
N PHE A 71 -0.18 7.97 15.76
CA PHE A 71 0.28 7.01 16.79
C PHE A 71 1.70 6.49 16.53
N SER A 72 2.40 7.00 15.51
CA SER A 72 3.79 6.63 15.26
C SER A 72 4.76 7.43 16.12
N ASP A 73 5.95 6.87 16.33
CA ASP A 73 7.08 7.60 16.90
C ASP A 73 7.74 8.45 15.82
N ASP A 74 7.70 9.77 15.97
CA ASP A 74 8.33 10.73 15.05
C ASP A 74 9.85 10.52 14.92
N ALA A 75 10.49 9.82 15.86
CA ALA A 75 11.90 9.46 15.78
C ALA A 75 12.17 8.21 14.93
N ASP A 76 11.15 7.43 14.57
CA ASP A 76 11.29 6.23 13.74
C ASP A 76 11.27 6.56 12.24
N ILE A 77 12.40 7.12 11.80
CA ILE A 77 12.65 7.49 10.39
C ILE A 77 12.47 6.29 9.45
N LEU A 78 12.77 5.08 9.89
CA LEU A 78 12.67 3.88 9.05
C LEU A 78 11.21 3.52 8.81
N PHE A 79 10.38 3.57 9.86
CA PHE A 79 8.93 3.45 9.71
C PHE A 79 8.38 4.51 8.76
N GLU A 80 8.69 5.78 8.97
CA GLU A 80 8.16 6.88 8.15
C GLU A 80 8.46 6.67 6.66
N ARG A 81 9.71 6.33 6.32
CA ARG A 81 10.12 6.07 4.94
C ARG A 81 9.38 4.90 4.32
N ARG A 82 9.24 3.80 5.08
CA ARG A 82 8.56 2.59 4.61
C ARG A 82 7.07 2.81 4.41
N PHE A 83 6.44 3.51 5.34
CA PHE A 83 5.01 3.78 5.33
C PHE A 83 4.65 4.80 4.26
N SER A 84 5.42 5.89 4.15
CA SER A 84 5.25 6.91 3.11
C SER A 84 5.49 6.33 1.72
N GLY A 85 6.54 5.53 1.53
CA GLY A 85 6.81 4.90 0.23
C GLY A 85 5.71 3.97 -0.27
N ILE A 86 4.97 3.29 0.64
CA ILE A 86 3.80 2.49 0.28
C ILE A 86 2.62 3.39 -0.06
N THR A 87 2.31 4.36 0.80
CA THR A 87 1.12 5.21 0.68
C THR A 87 1.20 6.17 -0.50
N GLU A 88 2.39 6.66 -0.84
CA GLU A 88 2.65 7.39 -2.09
C GLU A 88 2.27 6.58 -3.33
N GLU A 89 2.54 5.27 -3.34
CA GLU A 89 2.18 4.40 -4.46
C GLU A 89 0.69 3.99 -4.47
N LEU A 90 0.02 4.06 -3.31
CA LEU A 90 -1.41 3.77 -3.21
C LEU A 90 -2.27 4.93 -3.71
N ILE A 91 -1.97 6.15 -3.26
CA ILE A 91 -2.87 7.30 -3.44
C ILE A 91 -2.16 8.54 -4.00
N GLY A 92 -0.86 8.66 -3.78
CA GLY A 92 -0.09 9.83 -4.18
C GLY A 92 -0.36 11.01 -3.25
N PHE A 93 0.69 11.74 -2.89
CA PHE A 93 0.56 12.98 -2.13
C PHE A 93 0.88 14.21 -2.99
N CYS A 94 1.99 14.15 -3.75
CA CYS A 94 2.44 15.25 -4.61
C CYS A 94 2.54 14.90 -6.09
N SER A 95 2.75 13.62 -6.40
CA SER A 95 2.85 13.10 -7.76
C SER A 95 1.91 11.92 -7.96
N ASP A 96 1.47 11.73 -9.20
CA ASP A 96 0.65 10.58 -9.55
C ASP A 96 1.39 9.26 -9.24
N PRO A 97 0.73 8.27 -8.60
CA PRO A 97 1.40 7.06 -8.17
C PRO A 97 1.76 6.18 -9.38
N ILE A 98 3.03 5.81 -9.49
CA ILE A 98 3.57 5.05 -10.63
C ILE A 98 2.80 3.73 -10.80
N PHE A 99 2.42 3.09 -9.71
CA PHE A 99 1.65 1.84 -9.70
C PHE A 99 0.43 1.89 -10.62
N TRP A 100 -0.40 2.93 -10.54
CA TRP A 100 -1.67 2.97 -11.27
C TRP A 100 -1.52 3.09 -12.78
N TYR A 101 -0.39 3.66 -13.24
CA TYR A 101 -0.16 3.98 -14.65
C TYR A 101 0.89 3.08 -15.32
N SER A 102 1.45 2.12 -14.59
CA SER A 102 2.52 1.25 -15.09
C SER A 102 2.06 -0.20 -15.23
N ASP A 103 2.67 -0.90 -16.18
CA ASP A 103 2.62 -2.36 -16.20
C ASP A 103 3.22 -2.92 -14.89
N PHE A 104 2.60 -3.95 -14.35
CA PHE A 104 2.96 -4.45 -13.03
C PHE A 104 4.35 -5.10 -13.00
N SER A 105 4.78 -5.73 -14.09
CA SER A 105 6.13 -6.30 -14.19
C SER A 105 7.21 -5.22 -14.19
N ILE A 106 6.91 -4.05 -14.78
CA ILE A 106 7.79 -2.88 -14.77
C ILE A 106 7.79 -2.27 -13.35
N TYR A 107 6.61 -2.12 -12.75
CA TYR A 107 6.47 -1.58 -11.40
C TYR A 107 7.25 -2.38 -10.35
N LYS A 108 7.19 -3.72 -10.39
CA LYS A 108 7.94 -4.57 -9.44
C LYS A 108 9.43 -4.27 -9.42
N ARG A 109 10.03 -3.94 -10.58
CA ARG A 109 11.47 -3.61 -10.68
C ARG A 109 11.86 -2.39 -9.85
N LYS A 110 10.93 -1.46 -9.58
CA LYS A 110 11.15 -0.34 -8.65
C LYS A 110 11.56 -0.87 -7.27
N TRP A 111 10.75 -1.78 -6.74
CA TRP A 111 10.94 -2.35 -5.41
C TRP A 111 12.04 -3.40 -5.35
N GLU A 112 12.47 -3.94 -6.49
CA GLU A 112 13.68 -4.77 -6.58
C GLU A 112 14.97 -3.96 -6.52
N ARG A 113 14.95 -2.69 -6.93
CA ARG A 113 16.12 -1.80 -6.99
C ARG A 113 16.26 -0.88 -5.78
N VAL A 114 15.13 -0.47 -5.19
CA VAL A 114 15.07 0.45 -4.03
C VAL A 114 15.24 -0.31 -2.70
N LEU A 115 15.10 -1.63 -2.73
CA LEU A 115 15.30 -2.55 -1.61
C LEU A 115 16.36 -3.59 -2.00
#